data_AF-A0A1F5SXU9-F1
#
_entry.id   AF-A0A1F5SXU9-F1
#
_cell.length_a   1.000
_cell.length_b   1.000
_cell.length_c   1.000
_cell.angle_alpha   90.00
_cell.angle_beta   90.00
_cell.angle_gamma   90.00
#
_symmetry.space_group_name_H-M   'P 1'
#
loop_
_entity.id
_entity.type
_entity.pdbx_description
1 polymer ?
#
loop_
_entity_poly.entity_id
_entity_poly.type
_entity_poly.pdbx_seq_one_letter_code
_entity_poly.pdbx_strand_id
1 'polypeptide(L)'
;MLKQKSKVKLNPEWVKETRGHFKKFLKETKFPHPDRDGTRGSKFSYPEWLIMFIAILSVKCKEKAYLGIHRLTVEYWDLIAEGLKLKPLSERQLRDRLKKICHSPGKPATFIFQIFPKKILN
;
A
#
# COMPACT_ATOMS: atom_id res chain seq x y z
N MET A 1 15.26 -18.26 10.78
CA MET A 1 15.36 -17.04 9.93
C MET A 1 15.07 -15.82 10.78
N LEU A 2 16.06 -14.91 10.91
CA LEU A 2 16.01 -13.75 11.81
C LEU A 2 14.94 -12.74 11.36
N LYS A 3 13.90 -12.54 12.19
CA LYS A 3 12.92 -11.45 12.06
C LYS A 3 13.60 -10.12 12.39
N GLN A 4 14.21 -9.46 11.42
CA GLN A 4 14.61 -8.06 11.58
C GLN A 4 13.36 -7.17 11.41
N LYS A 5 12.87 -6.65 12.55
CA LYS A 5 11.71 -5.74 12.67
C LYS A 5 11.92 -4.47 11.84
N SER A 6 10.84 -3.95 11.24
CA SER A 6 10.79 -2.58 10.73
C SER A 6 11.19 -1.60 11.85
N LYS A 7 12.03 -0.60 11.56
CA LYS A 7 12.58 0.33 12.58
C LYS A 7 11.50 1.22 13.21
N VAL A 8 10.32 1.30 12.61
CA VAL A 8 9.18 2.10 13.09
C VAL A 8 7.95 1.19 13.10
N LYS A 9 7.48 0.84 14.30
CA LYS A 9 6.26 0.05 14.48
C LYS A 9 5.05 0.95 14.23
N LEU A 10 4.24 0.64 13.21
CA LEU A 10 2.98 1.36 13.00
C LEU A 10 1.98 0.98 14.09
N ASN A 11 1.20 1.96 14.56
CA ASN A 11 0.05 1.66 15.40
C ASN A 11 -1.00 0.92 14.54
N PRO A 12 -1.38 -0.32 14.89
CA PRO A 12 -2.42 -1.07 14.17
C PRO A 12 -3.75 -0.32 14.04
N GLU A 13 -4.13 0.45 15.07
CA GLU A 13 -5.36 1.25 15.05
C GLU A 13 -5.28 2.34 13.98
N TRP A 14 -4.14 3.04 13.93
CA TRP A 14 -3.90 4.06 12.90
C TRP A 14 -3.96 3.46 11.49
N VAL A 15 -3.43 2.25 11.28
CA VAL A 15 -3.51 1.55 9.98
C VAL A 15 -4.97 1.27 9.62
N LYS A 16 -5.78 0.82 10.59
CA LYS A 16 -7.21 0.52 10.38
C LYS A 16 -8.02 1.78 10.08
N GLU A 17 -7.83 2.85 10.86
CA GLU A 17 -8.51 4.14 10.66
C GLU A 17 -8.12 4.77 9.31
N THR A 18 -6.82 4.80 9.01
CA THR A 18 -6.31 5.36 7.75
C THR A 18 -6.83 4.58 6.55
N ARG A 19 -6.93 3.25 6.66
CA ARG A 19 -7.57 2.41 5.64
C ARG A 19 -9.04 2.77 5.44
N GLY A 20 -9.78 2.97 6.53
CA GLY A 20 -11.17 3.42 6.49
C GLY A 20 -11.33 4.76 5.77
N HIS A 21 -10.52 5.76 6.15
CA HIS A 21 -10.50 7.08 5.51
C HIS A 21 -10.13 6.99 4.03
N PHE A 22 -9.12 6.19 3.69
CA PHE A 22 -8.69 6.01 2.31
C PHE A 22 -9.79 5.36 1.46
N LYS A 23 -10.46 4.32 1.95
CA LYS A 23 -11.58 3.69 1.23
C LYS A 23 -12.78 4.63 1.09
N LYS A 24 -13.07 5.46 2.10
CA LYS A 24 -14.10 6.50 2.03
C LYS A 24 -13.76 7.52 0.94
N PHE A 25 -12.51 8.00 0.89
CA PHE A 25 -12.02 8.89 -0.16
C PHE A 25 -12.21 8.28 -1.56
N LEU A 26 -11.82 7.01 -1.76
CA LEU A 26 -12.00 6.33 -3.05
C LEU A 26 -13.48 6.25 -3.47
N LYS A 27 -14.37 6.01 -2.51
CA LYS A 27 -15.83 5.97 -2.75
C LYS A 27 -16.37 7.35 -3.13
N GLU A 28 -15.99 8.39 -2.40
CA GLU A 28 -16.46 9.77 -2.63
C GLU A 28 -15.96 10.34 -3.96
N THR A 29 -14.71 10.03 -4.32
CA THR A 29 -14.10 10.47 -5.59
C THR A 29 -14.50 9.61 -6.78
N LYS A 30 -15.33 8.58 -6.57
CA LYS A 30 -15.68 7.57 -7.59
C LYS A 30 -14.44 7.03 -8.31
N PHE A 31 -13.36 6.82 -7.55
CA PHE A 31 -12.10 6.37 -8.11
C PHE A 31 -12.34 5.08 -8.91
N PRO A 32 -11.87 5.01 -10.17
CA PRO A 32 -12.13 3.86 -11.01
C PRO A 32 -11.57 2.63 -10.32
N HIS A 33 -12.46 1.71 -9.98
CA HIS A 33 -12.03 0.38 -9.60
C HIS A 33 -11.67 -0.33 -10.90
N PRO A 34 -10.53 -1.04 -10.98
CA PRO A 34 -10.18 -1.76 -12.19
C PRO A 34 -11.31 -2.73 -12.53
N ASP A 35 -11.96 -2.53 -13.69
CA ASP A 35 -12.88 -3.50 -14.25
C ASP A 35 -12.11 -4.78 -14.60
N ARG A 36 -12.63 -5.90 -14.12
CA ARG A 36 -12.00 -7.21 -14.24
C ARG A 36 -12.36 -7.84 -15.58
N ASP A 37 -11.65 -7.41 -16.62
CA ASP A 37 -11.90 -7.95 -17.95
C ASP A 37 -10.89 -9.06 -18.29
N GLY A 38 -11.06 -10.19 -17.61
CA GLY A 38 -11.01 -11.52 -18.23
C GLY A 38 -9.71 -12.13 -18.81
N THR A 39 -8.67 -11.42 -19.24
CA THR A 39 -7.53 -12.04 -19.99
C THR A 39 -6.28 -11.14 -20.01
N ARG A 40 -5.00 -11.55 -19.86
CA ARG A 40 -4.29 -12.81 -19.58
C ARG A 40 -3.04 -12.46 -18.73
N GLY A 41 -2.84 -13.15 -17.60
CA GLY A 41 -1.70 -13.01 -16.68
C GLY A 41 -2.07 -13.64 -15.34
N SER A 42 -1.15 -14.38 -14.69
CA SER A 42 -1.46 -15.30 -13.59
C SER A 42 -2.44 -14.72 -12.55
N LYS A 43 -3.50 -15.50 -12.28
CA LYS A 43 -4.54 -15.25 -11.27
C LYS A 43 -3.96 -14.49 -10.07
N PHE A 44 -4.73 -13.51 -9.57
CA PHE A 44 -4.45 -12.53 -8.51
C PHE A 44 -4.12 -11.11 -9.04
N SER A 45 -5.11 -10.44 -9.64
CA SER A 45 -5.08 -8.98 -9.81
C SER A 45 -5.34 -8.33 -8.45
N TYR A 46 -4.29 -7.76 -7.86
CA TYR A 46 -4.38 -6.88 -6.69
C TYR A 46 -4.98 -5.55 -7.13
N PRO A 47 -6.01 -5.02 -6.45
CA PRO A 47 -6.61 -3.77 -6.88
C PRO A 47 -5.61 -2.61 -6.73
N GLU A 48 -5.61 -1.63 -7.66
CA GLU A 48 -4.64 -0.51 -7.62
C GLU A 48 -4.66 0.22 -6.27
N TRP A 49 -5.84 0.38 -5.67
CA TRP A 49 -5.96 1.05 -4.38
C TRP A 49 -5.14 0.37 -3.29
N LEU A 50 -4.97 -0.96 -3.33
CA LEU A 50 -4.16 -1.69 -2.35
C LEU A 50 -2.69 -1.27 -2.46
N ILE A 51 -2.19 -1.12 -3.69
CA ILE A 51 -0.83 -0.68 -3.98
C ILE A 51 -0.64 0.77 -3.55
N MET A 52 -1.61 1.63 -3.83
CA MET A 52 -1.61 3.02 -3.38
C MET A 52 -1.59 3.11 -1.84
N PHE A 53 -2.35 2.26 -1.16
CA PHE A 53 -2.38 2.22 0.31
C PHE A 53 -1.03 1.78 0.88
N ILE A 54 -0.40 0.74 0.31
CA ILE A 54 0.97 0.33 0.69
C ILE A 54 1.96 1.49 0.50
N ALA A 55 1.83 2.26 -0.59
CA ALA A 55 2.65 3.44 -0.83
C ALA A 55 2.42 4.56 0.20
N ILE A 56 1.22 4.70 0.76
CA ILE A 56 0.95 5.64 1.87
C ILE A 56 1.65 5.16 3.15
N LEU A 57 1.54 3.87 3.46
CA LEU A 57 2.19 3.29 4.65
C LEU A 57 3.72 3.41 4.58
N SER A 58 4.32 3.21 3.41
CA SER A 58 5.77 3.35 3.24
C SER A 58 6.26 4.78 3.53
N VAL A 59 5.46 5.79 3.17
CA VAL A 59 5.78 7.19 3.46
C VAL A 59 5.67 7.48 4.96
N LYS A 60 4.63 6.97 5.63
CA LYS A 60 4.50 7.12 7.09
C LYS A 60 5.68 6.50 7.84
N CYS A 61 6.13 5.33 7.41
CA CYS A 61 7.30 4.66 7.98
C CYS A 61 8.65 5.24 7.51
N LYS A 62 8.65 6.20 6.58
CA LYS A 62 9.85 6.77 5.96
C LYS A 62 10.77 5.70 5.37
N GLU A 63 10.18 4.65 4.78
CA GLU A 63 10.92 3.52 4.21
C GLU A 63 11.73 3.95 2.97
N LYS A 64 13.00 3.56 2.96
CA LYS A 64 13.98 3.98 1.94
C LYS A 64 14.36 2.87 0.96
N ALA A 65 13.81 1.66 1.12
CA ALA A 65 14.09 0.53 0.23
C ALA A 65 12.83 -0.28 -0.09
N TYR A 66 12.72 -0.80 -1.31
CA TYR A 66 11.61 -1.65 -1.73
C TYR A 66 11.45 -2.89 -0.83
N LEU A 67 12.57 -3.46 -0.39
CA LEU A 67 12.57 -4.58 0.55
C LEU A 67 11.97 -4.19 1.91
N GLY A 68 12.19 -2.96 2.38
CA GLY A 68 11.58 -2.42 3.59
C GLY A 68 10.07 -2.28 3.45
N ILE A 69 9.62 -1.73 2.32
CA ILE A 69 8.19 -1.63 1.98
C ILE A 69 7.53 -3.00 1.90
N HIS A 70 8.21 -3.99 1.30
CA HIS A 70 7.71 -5.37 1.23
C HIS A 70 7.58 -6.01 2.61
N ARG A 71 8.59 -5.87 3.47
CA ARG A 71 8.53 -6.35 4.86
C ARG A 71 7.37 -5.72 5.64
N LEU A 72 7.20 -4.39 5.52
CA LEU A 72 6.08 -3.66 6.10
C LEU A 72 4.74 -4.21 5.59
N THR A 73 4.63 -4.43 4.29
CA THR A 73 3.42 -4.97 3.66
C THR A 73 3.06 -6.35 4.20
N VAL A 74 4.05 -7.23 4.38
CA VAL A 74 3.84 -8.56 4.95
C VAL A 74 3.50 -8.49 6.44
N GLU A 75 4.15 -7.61 7.19
CA GLU A 75 3.92 -7.43 8.64
C GLU A 75 2.49 -6.97 8.95
N TYR A 76 1.96 -6.03 8.18
CA TYR A 76 0.62 -5.46 8.36
C TYR A 76 -0.41 -6.01 7.36
N TRP A 77 -0.12 -7.15 6.71
CA TRP A 77 -0.94 -7.66 5.61
C TRP A 77 -2.39 -7.89 6.00
N ASP A 78 -2.62 -8.47 7.19
CA ASP A 78 -3.97 -8.79 7.66
C ASP A 78 -4.84 -7.53 7.80
N LEU A 79 -4.24 -6.40 8.14
CA LEU A 79 -4.93 -5.10 8.22
C LEU A 79 -5.08 -4.46 6.84
N ILE A 80 -4.03 -4.49 6.01
CA ILE A 80 -4.02 -3.94 4.65
C ILE A 80 -5.09 -4.60 3.78
N ALA A 81 -5.10 -5.94 3.79
CA ALA A 81 -5.94 -6.79 2.96
C ALA A 81 -7.21 -7.27 3.70
N GLU A 82 -7.57 -6.69 4.85
CA GLU A 82 -8.76 -7.08 5.62
C GLU A 82 -10.02 -7.16 4.74
N GLY A 83 -10.71 -8.30 4.72
CA GLY A 83 -11.88 -8.52 3.85
C GLY A 83 -11.56 -8.83 2.39
N LEU A 84 -10.29 -8.93 2.00
CA LEU A 84 -9.83 -9.49 0.73
C LEU A 84 -9.27 -10.89 0.94
N LYS A 85 -9.71 -11.86 0.14
CA LYS A 85 -9.12 -13.21 0.11
C LYS A 85 -7.85 -13.24 -0.76
N LEU A 86 -6.84 -12.43 -0.40
CA LEU A 86 -5.58 -12.27 -1.14
C LEU A 86 -4.38 -12.62 -0.26
N LYS A 87 -3.35 -13.22 -0.88
CA LYS A 87 -2.04 -13.46 -0.25
C LYS A 87 -1.13 -12.24 -0.44
N PRO A 88 -0.12 -12.00 0.42
CA PRO A 88 0.83 -10.92 0.20
C PRO A 88 1.52 -11.01 -1.16
N LEU A 89 1.78 -9.85 -1.79
CA LEU A 89 2.56 -9.78 -3.03
C LEU A 89 4.00 -10.25 -2.78
N SER A 90 4.64 -10.83 -3.80
CA SER A 90 6.10 -10.94 -3.82
C SER A 90 6.76 -9.55 -3.91
N GLU A 91 8.01 -9.41 -3.46
CA GLU A 91 8.75 -8.15 -3.53
C GLU A 91 8.81 -7.62 -4.97
N ARG A 92 9.13 -8.49 -5.94
CA ARG A 92 9.21 -8.12 -7.36
C ARG A 92 7.88 -7.56 -7.87
N GLN A 93 6.77 -8.25 -7.59
CA GLN A 93 5.45 -7.78 -8.00
C GLN A 93 5.11 -6.44 -7.35
N LEU A 94 5.39 -6.29 -6.04
CA LEU A 94 5.12 -5.04 -5.33
C LEU A 94 5.93 -3.89 -5.93
N ARG A 95 7.24 -4.09 -6.15
CA ARG A 95 8.12 -3.10 -6.76
C ARG A 95 7.63 -2.66 -8.14
N ASP A 96 7.29 -3.61 -9.00
CA ASP A 96 6.83 -3.31 -10.35
C ASP A 96 5.50 -2.53 -10.32
N ARG A 97 4.60 -2.84 -9.38
CA ARG A 97 3.34 -2.11 -9.19
C ARG A 97 3.56 -0.71 -8.59
N LEU A 98 4.50 -0.54 -7.65
CA LEU A 98 4.84 0.77 -7.08
C LEU A 98 5.43 1.71 -8.15
N LYS A 99 6.28 1.19 -9.03
CA LYS A 99 6.82 1.97 -10.16
C LYS A 99 5.73 2.45 -11.12
N LYS A 100 4.70 1.63 -11.38
CA LYS A 100 3.56 2.01 -12.23
C LYS A 100 2.77 3.21 -11.71
N ILE A 101 2.70 3.37 -10.39
CA ILE A 101 2.05 4.53 -9.76
C ILE A 101 3.05 5.66 -9.46
N CYS A 102 4.22 5.64 -10.11
CA CYS A 102 5.31 6.61 -9.93
C CYS A 102 5.77 6.75 -8.47
N HIS A 103 5.65 5.71 -7.64
CA HIS A 103 6.14 5.69 -6.27
C HIS A 103 7.51 5.02 -6.20
N SER A 104 8.47 5.69 -5.55
CA SER A 104 9.78 5.11 -5.23
C SER A 104 10.10 5.31 -3.75
N PRO A 105 10.86 4.40 -3.11
CA PRO A 105 11.30 4.58 -1.74
C PRO A 105 12.05 5.91 -1.57
N GLY A 106 11.72 6.67 -0.53
CA GLY A 106 12.26 8.02 -0.31
C GLY A 106 11.84 9.10 -1.32
N LYS A 107 11.10 8.74 -2.39
CA LYS A 107 10.53 9.66 -3.39
C LYS A 107 9.03 9.36 -3.56
N PRO A 108 8.19 9.87 -2.64
CA PRO A 108 6.76 9.59 -2.65
C PRO A 108 6.08 10.08 -3.93
N ALA A 109 5.12 9.30 -4.43
CA ALA A 109 4.25 9.75 -5.52
C ALA A 109 3.41 10.96 -5.08
N THR A 110 3.25 11.94 -5.97
CA THR A 110 2.60 13.22 -5.66
C THR A 110 1.16 13.06 -5.16
N PHE A 111 0.43 12.06 -5.66
CA PHE A 111 -0.96 11.81 -5.26
C PHE A 111 -1.09 11.54 -3.75
N ILE A 112 -0.04 10.99 -3.10
CA ILE A 112 -0.09 10.67 -1.67
C ILE A 112 -0.38 11.93 -0.86
N PHE A 113 0.19 13.07 -1.26
CA PHE A 113 0.00 14.35 -0.57
C PHE A 113 -1.31 15.05 -0.94
N GLN A 114 -1.97 14.64 -2.01
CA GLN A 114 -3.33 15.10 -2.36
C GLN A 114 -4.37 14.41 -1.48
N ILE A 115 -4.12 13.15 -1.11
CA ILE A 115 -5.03 12.34 -0.28
C ILE A 115 -4.77 12.57 1.21
N PHE A 116 -3.49 12.65 1.60
CA PHE A 116 -3.08 12.83 2.99
C PHE A 116 -2.12 14.03 3.11
N PRO A 117 -2.53 15.11 3.80
CA PRO A 117 -1.64 16.22 4.10
C PRO A 117 -0.36 15.75 4.82
N LYS A 118 0.80 16.36 4.49
CA LYS A 118 2.11 16.01 5.07
C LYS A 118 2.11 15.95 6.61
N LYS A 119 1.29 16.77 7.28
CA LYS A 119 1.17 16.83 8.75
C LYS A 119 0.68 15.50 9.36
N ILE A 120 -0.12 14.73 8.64
CA ILE A 120 -0.66 13.44 9.09
C ILE A 120 0.38 12.31 8.87
N LEU A 121 1.21 12.46 7.83
CA LEU A 121 2.20 11.45 7.44
C LEU A 121 3.56 11.61 8.13
N ASN A 122 3.89 12.80 8.63
CA ASN A 122 5.10 13.04 9.43
C ASN A 122 4.93 12.64 10.89
#